data_AF-A0A7J9W4F5-F1
#
_entry.id   AF-A0A7J9W4F5-F1
#
_cell.length_a   1.000
_cell.length_b   1.000
_cell.length_c   1.000
_cell.angle_alpha   90.00
_cell.angle_beta   90.00
_cell.angle_gamma   90.00
#
_symmetry.space_group_name_H-M   'P 1'
#
loop_
_entity.id
_entity.type
_entity.pdbx_description
1 polymer ?
#
loop_
_entity_poly.entity_id
_entity_poly.type
_entity_poly.pdbx_seq_one_letter_code
_entity_poly.pdbx_strand_id
1 'polypeptide(L)' 'MTASKAEGERVVLGRRDNFNPMVPFHWTDEAPLGLNEVEWAEELGAKWEGDELVTYDYPTFNALLKYYENDEYLPDND' A
#
# COMPACT_ATOMS: atom_id res chain seq x y z
N MET A 1 -9.37 6.13 -17.00
CA MET A 1 -7.96 5.81 -17.32
C MET A 1 -7.12 6.54 -16.29
N THR A 2 -6.76 5.87 -15.18
CA THR A 2 -5.83 6.41 -14.19
C THR A 2 -4.44 6.41 -14.82
N ALA A 3 -3.77 7.56 -14.81
CA ALA A 3 -2.42 7.69 -15.33
C ALA A 3 -1.50 6.69 -14.61
N SER A 4 -0.69 5.96 -15.38
CA SER A 4 0.34 5.09 -14.81
C SER A 4 1.32 5.95 -14.02
N LYS A 5 1.34 5.79 -12.69
CA LYS A 5 2.30 6.44 -11.79
C LYS A 5 3.72 6.00 -12.17
N ALA A 6 4.61 6.96 -12.41
CA ALA A 6 5.98 6.68 -12.81
C ALA A 6 6.86 6.31 -11.61
N GLU A 7 7.94 5.56 -11.85
CA GLU A 7 9.01 5.35 -10.87
C GLU A 7 9.59 6.70 -10.43
N GLY A 8 9.74 6.90 -9.12
CA GLY A 8 10.18 8.15 -8.49
C GLY A 8 9.06 9.15 -8.16
N GLU A 9 7.83 8.92 -8.61
CA GLU A 9 6.68 9.74 -8.22
C GLU A 9 6.25 9.42 -6.79
N ARG A 10 6.14 10.44 -5.93
CA ARG A 10 5.63 10.27 -4.57
C ARG A 10 4.13 9.97 -4.61
N VAL A 11 3.75 8.79 -4.18
CA VAL A 11 2.37 8.32 -4.12
C VAL A 11 1.98 8.12 -2.67
N VAL A 12 0.86 8.70 -2.25
CA VAL A 12 0.36 8.55 -0.88
C VAL A 12 -0.62 7.39 -0.86
N LEU A 13 -0.22 6.26 -0.28
CA LEU A 13 -1.05 5.06 -0.18
C LEU A 13 -2.09 5.20 0.93
N GLY A 14 -1.74 5.82 2.04
CA GLY A 14 -2.64 5.94 3.19
C GLY A 14 -2.26 7.09 4.09
N ARG A 15 -3.15 7.43 5.02
CA ARG A 15 -2.91 8.48 6.01
C ARG A 15 -3.43 8.06 7.37
N ARG A 16 -2.73 8.49 8.42
CA ARG A 16 -3.22 8.38 9.79
C ARG A 16 -4.31 9.40 10.02
N ASP A 17 -5.41 8.97 10.62
CA ASP A 17 -6.45 9.87 11.07
C ASP A 17 -6.26 10.15 12.56
N ASN A 18 -5.63 11.28 12.85
CA ASN A 18 -5.39 11.72 14.23
C ASN A 18 -6.65 12.35 14.87
N PHE A 19 -7.74 12.52 14.12
CA PHE A 19 -8.97 13.16 14.58
C PHE A 19 -10.06 12.15 14.95
N ASN A 20 -9.98 10.92 14.44
CA ASN A 20 -10.90 9.84 14.75
C ASN A 20 -10.17 8.65 15.41
N PRO A 21 -10.12 8.60 16.76
CA PRO A 21 -9.37 7.57 17.49
C PRO A 21 -9.92 6.15 17.30
N MET A 22 -11.12 5.99 16.71
CA MET A 22 -11.71 4.68 16.43
C MET A 22 -11.18 4.06 15.13
N VAL A 23 -10.68 4.87 14.18
CA VAL A 23 -10.11 4.40 12.92
C VAL A 23 -8.85 5.23 12.66
N PRO A 24 -7.71 4.84 13.26
CA PRO A 24 -6.50 5.67 13.27
C PRO A 24 -5.80 5.76 11.91
N PHE A 25 -6.34 5.10 10.87
CA PHE A 25 -5.72 5.01 9.56
C PHE A 25 -6.77 4.81 8.45
N HIS A 26 -6.56 5.46 7.31
CA HIS A 26 -7.36 5.27 6.11
C HIS A 26 -6.46 5.15 4.86
N TRP A 27 -6.79 4.18 4.00
CA TRP A 27 -6.23 4.09 2.66
C TRP A 27 -6.76 5.23 1.79
N THR A 28 -5.92 5.75 0.89
CA THR A 28 -6.33 6.74 -0.12
C THR A 28 -6.83 6.03 -1.38
N ASP A 29 -7.42 6.79 -2.31
CA ASP A 29 -7.76 6.29 -3.66
C ASP A 29 -6.54 5.87 -4.49
N GLU A 30 -5.32 6.23 -4.05
CA GLU A 30 -4.08 5.82 -4.72
C GLU A 30 -3.59 4.45 -4.25
N ALA A 31 -4.09 3.95 -3.11
CA ALA A 31 -3.80 2.61 -2.64
C ALA A 31 -4.24 1.58 -3.69
N PRO A 32 -3.37 0.64 -4.08
CA PRO A 32 -3.78 -0.45 -4.96
C PRO A 32 -4.82 -1.34 -4.27
N LEU A 33 -5.78 -1.82 -5.05
CA LEU A 33 -6.75 -2.82 -4.61
C LEU A 33 -6.00 -4.10 -4.18
N GLY A 34 -6.38 -4.68 -3.04
CA GLY A 34 -5.69 -5.82 -2.44
C GLY A 34 -4.77 -5.44 -1.27
N LEU A 35 -4.39 -4.17 -1.16
CA LEU A 35 -3.61 -3.68 -0.01
C LEU A 35 -4.53 -3.47 1.20
N ASN A 36 -4.60 -4.49 2.06
CA ASN A 36 -5.48 -4.46 3.23
C ASN A 36 -4.74 -4.12 4.53
N GLU A 37 -3.43 -4.38 4.57
CA GLU A 37 -2.62 -4.26 5.78
C GLU A 37 -1.48 -3.26 5.60
N VAL A 38 -1.27 -2.43 6.63
CA VAL A 38 -0.18 -1.45 6.65
C VAL A 38 1.17 -2.14 6.66
N GLU A 39 1.28 -3.25 7.38
CA GLU A 39 2.51 -4.05 7.45
C GLU A 39 2.95 -4.52 6.07
N TRP A 40 2.01 -4.99 5.23
CA TRP A 40 2.33 -5.34 3.84
C TRP A 40 2.82 -4.14 3.06
N ALA A 41 2.18 -2.98 3.21
CA ALA A 41 2.65 -1.79 2.52
C ALA A 41 4.10 -1.45 2.90
N GLU A 42 4.45 -1.52 4.18
CA GLU A 42 5.81 -1.25 4.66
C GLU A 42 6.83 -2.27 4.09
N GLU A 43 6.49 -3.57 4.11
CA GLU A 43 7.33 -4.64 3.54
C GLU A 43 7.55 -4.48 2.03
N LEU A 44 6.53 -4.00 1.32
CA LEU A 44 6.56 -3.74 -0.13
C LEU A 44 7.31 -2.43 -0.49
N GLY A 45 7.84 -1.72 0.50
CA GLY A 45 8.69 -0.53 0.33
C GLY A 45 7.97 0.81 0.55
N ALA A 46 6.74 0.80 1.07
CA ALA A 46 6.13 2.04 1.56
C ALA A 46 6.81 2.49 2.86
N LYS A 47 6.78 3.79 3.11
CA LYS A 47 7.37 4.40 4.29
C LYS A 47 6.49 5.52 4.83
N TRP A 48 6.51 5.68 6.14
CA TRP A 48 5.82 6.78 6.81
C TRP A 48 6.62 8.08 6.67
N GLU A 49 5.98 9.09 6.09
CA GLU A 49 6.44 10.48 6.07
C GLU A 49 5.45 11.32 6.88
N GLY A 50 5.69 11.42 8.19
CA GLY A 50 4.75 12.03 9.14
C GLY A 50 3.51 11.15 9.30
N ASP A 51 2.34 11.70 8.96
CA ASP A 51 1.06 11.01 9.00
C ASP A 51 0.69 10.34 7.67
N GLU A 52 1.52 10.44 6.64
CA GLU A 52 1.27 9.86 5.31
C GLU A 52 2.13 8.63 5.08
N LEU A 53 1.51 7.53 4.64
CA LEU A 53 2.21 6.34 4.17
C LEU A 53 2.42 6.49 2.66
N VAL A 54 3.68 6.49 2.23
CA VAL A 54 4.04 6.81 0.85
C VAL A 54 4.93 5.77 0.20
N THR A 55 4.80 5.62 -1.11
CA THR A 55 5.76 4.90 -1.95
C THR A 55 6.29 5.82 -3.03
N TYR A 56 7.55 5.61 -3.40
CA TYR A 56 8.18 6.28 -4.54
C TYR A 56 8.31 5.35 -5.73
N ASP A 57 7.97 4.07 -5.57
CA ASP A 57 8.08 3.06 -6.62
C ASP A 57 6.77 2.30 -6.76
N TYR A 58 5.73 3.04 -7.16
CA TYR A 58 4.39 2.50 -7.34
C TYR A 58 4.30 1.28 -8.29
N PRO A 59 4.98 1.25 -9.45
CA PRO A 59 4.88 0.09 -10.34
C PRO A 59 5.50 -1.18 -9.73
N THR A 60 6.68 -1.10 -9.09
CA THR A 60 7.27 -2.25 -8.40
C THR A 60 6.42 -2.66 -7.21
N PHE A 61 5.92 -1.70 -6.43
CA PHE A 61 5.03 -1.95 -5.30
C PHE A 61 3.80 -2.77 -5.73
N ASN A 62 3.14 -2.39 -6.82
CA ASN A 62 1.95 -3.10 -7.32
C ASN A 62 2.29 -4.49 -7.86
N ALA A 63 3.47 -4.66 -8.48
CA ALA A 63 3.94 -5.97 -8.92
C ALA A 63 4.22 -6.91 -7.73
N LEU A 64 4.87 -6.39 -6.68
CA LEU A 64 5.16 -7.14 -5.45
C LEU A 64 3.89 -7.47 -4.67
N LEU A 65 2.93 -6.53 -4.57
CA LEU A 65 1.64 -6.79 -3.90
C LEU A 65 0.92 -7.96 -4.56
N LYS A 66 0.84 -7.98 -5.89
CA LYS A 66 0.22 -9.11 -6.62
C LYS A 66 0.95 -10.42 -6.36
N TYR A 67 2.28 -10.39 -6.27
CA TYR A 67 3.06 -11.56 -5.90
C TYR A 67 2.67 -12.03 -4.49
N TYR A 68 2.65 -11.13 -3.52
CA TYR A 68 2.29 -11.39 -2.13
C TYR A 68 0.87 -11.98 -2.02
N GLU A 69 -0.10 -11.36 -2.70
CA GLU A 69 -1.48 -11.86 -2.78
C GLU A 69 -1.56 -13.26 -3.42
N ASN A 70 -0.69 -13.63 -4.37
CA ASN A 70 -0.71 -14.97 -4.96
C ASN A 70 0.07 -16.00 -4.12
N ASP A 71 1.10 -15.57 -3.40
CA ASP A 71 1.95 -16.42 -2.55
C ASP A 71 1.25 -16.75 -1.22
N GLU A 72 0.58 -15.77 -0.57
CA GLU A 72 -0.30 -16.04 0.57
C GLU A 72 -1.61 -16.76 0.19
N TYR A 73 -2.04 -16.63 -1.07
CA TYR A 73 -3.18 -17.39 -1.61
C TYR A 73 -2.77 -18.74 -2.19
N LEU A 74 -1.56 -19.21 -1.91
CA LEU A 74 -1.32 -20.65 -1.79
C LEU A 74 -1.72 -21.03 -0.36
N PRO A 75 -3.01 -21.34 -0.08
CA PRO A 75 -3.29 -22.08 1.14
C PRO A 75 -2.44 -23.34 1.05
N ASP A 76 -1.63 -23.57 2.08
CA ASP A 76 -0.97 -24.84 2.35
C ASP A 76 -2.05 -25.91 2.25
N ASN A 77 -2.14 -26.53 1.08
CA ASN A 77 -3.15 -27.53 0.77
C ASN A 77 -2.55 -28.84 1.25
N ASP A 78 -2.61 -29.05 2.56
CA ASP A 78 -2.36 -30.33 3.22
C ASP A 78 -3.41 -31.38 2.77
#